data_AF-A0A2V5RV67-F1
#
_entry.id   AF-A0A2V5RV67-F1
#
_cell.length_a   1.000
_cell.length_b   1.000
_cell.length_c   1.000
_cell.angle_alpha   90.00
_cell.angle_beta   90.00
_cell.angle_gamma   90.00
#
_symmetry.space_group_name_H-M   'P 1'
#
loop_
_entity.id
_entity.type
_entity.pdbx_description
1 polymer ?
#
loop_
_entity_poly.entity_id
_entity_poly.type
_entity_poly.pdbx_seq_one_letter_code
_entity_poly.pdbx_strand_id
1 'polypeptide(L)'
;PAAIKRELAKRGNSDVRWGTIELTAFISVLLLMALIVPTNPITFINWRYMLFFLPFFYLGHCFSYLNGYFRHYGANPDKPIAWGVSSYGKIYNWIFFYNGYHAEHHFRPKVHWTKMEQFQRQIAELQKRQGVRVINHAHMLGFLDPNLPKRGQPAAQTTEAVS
;
A
#
# COMPACT_ATOMS: atom_id res chain seq x y z
N PRO A 1 -16.23 8.12 -18.74
CA PRO A 1 -15.54 9.12 -19.61
C PRO A 1 -16.03 10.57 -19.43
N ALA A 2 -17.34 10.83 -19.48
CA ALA A 2 -17.90 12.18 -19.39
C ALA A 2 -17.63 12.87 -18.04
N ALA A 3 -17.76 12.13 -16.92
CA ALA A 3 -17.45 12.64 -15.58
C ALA A 3 -15.97 13.04 -15.42
N ILE A 4 -15.04 12.23 -15.96
CA ILE A 4 -13.60 12.50 -15.94
C ILE A 4 -13.28 13.77 -16.75
N LYS A 5 -13.83 13.90 -17.95
CA LYS A 5 -13.64 15.09 -18.79
C LYS A 5 -14.20 16.35 -18.12
N ARG A 6 -15.36 16.25 -17.46
CA ARG A 6 -15.97 17.38 -16.73
C ARG A 6 -15.11 17.86 -15.57
N GLU A 7 -14.43 16.95 -14.88
CA GLU A 7 -13.53 17.30 -13.77
C GLU A 7 -12.21 17.90 -14.28
N LEU A 8 -11.63 17.33 -15.35
CA LEU A 8 -10.42 17.86 -15.98
C LEU A 8 -10.64 19.25 -16.61
N ALA A 9 -11.84 19.49 -17.16
CA ALA A 9 -12.20 20.79 -17.72
C ALA A 9 -12.16 21.93 -16.70
N LYS A 10 -12.34 21.64 -15.41
CA LYS A 10 -12.20 22.63 -14.33
C LYS A 10 -10.74 23.07 -14.12
N ARG A 11 -9.77 22.25 -14.53
CA ARG A 11 -8.33 22.47 -14.32
C ARG A 11 -7.66 23.09 -15.55
N GLY A 12 -8.24 22.88 -16.73
CA GLY A 12 -7.92 23.61 -17.95
C GLY A 12 -7.89 22.73 -19.20
N ASN A 13 -7.82 23.36 -20.37
CA ASN A 13 -7.86 22.66 -21.66
C ASN A 13 -6.65 21.74 -21.89
N SER A 14 -5.49 22.05 -21.30
CA SER A 14 -4.31 21.17 -21.35
C SER A 14 -4.57 19.83 -20.66
N ASP A 15 -5.17 19.86 -19.46
CA ASP A 15 -5.48 18.66 -18.68
C ASP A 15 -6.59 17.82 -19.33
N VAL A 16 -7.56 18.45 -19.98
CA VAL A 16 -8.57 17.73 -20.79
C VAL A 16 -7.91 17.00 -21.96
N ARG A 17 -6.95 17.63 -22.64
CA ARG A 17 -6.22 17.03 -23.76
C ARG A 17 -5.36 15.87 -23.27
N TRP A 18 -4.55 16.07 -22.23
CA TRP A 18 -3.71 15.02 -21.64
C TRP A 18 -4.53 13.87 -21.08
N GLY A 19 -5.56 14.13 -20.29
CA GLY A 19 -6.41 13.07 -19.76
C GLY A 19 -7.21 12.33 -20.85
N THR A 20 -7.52 12.98 -21.98
CA THR A 20 -8.10 12.28 -23.14
C THR A 20 -7.05 11.38 -23.82
N ILE A 21 -5.81 11.85 -23.96
CA ILE A 21 -4.70 11.04 -24.50
C ILE A 21 -4.45 9.82 -23.60
N GLU A 22 -4.30 10.01 -22.29
CA GLU A 22 -4.06 8.95 -21.32
C GLU A 22 -5.20 7.91 -21.33
N LEU A 23 -6.45 8.38 -21.29
CA LEU A 23 -7.61 7.48 -21.29
C LEU A 23 -7.70 6.70 -22.60
N THR A 24 -7.46 7.35 -23.73
CA THR A 24 -7.49 6.71 -25.05
C THR A 24 -6.36 5.69 -25.17
N ALA A 25 -5.14 6.04 -24.75
CA ALA A 25 -3.99 5.13 -24.74
C ALA A 25 -4.26 3.91 -23.84
N PHE A 26 -4.80 4.12 -22.65
CA PHE A 26 -5.14 3.03 -21.72
C PHE A 26 -6.20 2.08 -22.30
N ILE A 27 -7.30 2.63 -22.85
CA ILE A 27 -8.34 1.82 -23.51
C ILE A 27 -7.77 1.07 -24.73
N SER A 28 -6.99 1.76 -25.57
CA SER A 28 -6.36 1.15 -26.74
C SER A 28 -5.42 0.01 -26.36
N VAL A 29 -4.62 0.16 -25.29
CA VAL A 29 -3.76 -0.92 -24.77
C VAL A 29 -4.60 -2.10 -24.28
N LEU A 30 -5.67 -1.86 -23.52
CA LEU A 30 -6.55 -2.95 -23.06
C LEU A 30 -7.23 -3.68 -24.22
N LEU A 31 -7.68 -2.95 -25.24
CA LEU A 31 -8.26 -3.53 -26.45
C LEU A 31 -7.22 -4.30 -27.27
N LEU A 32 -6.01 -3.75 -27.43
CA LEU A 32 -4.88 -4.44 -28.08
C LEU A 32 -4.52 -5.72 -27.32
N MET A 33 -4.46 -5.69 -25.99
CA MET A 33 -4.21 -6.89 -25.20
C MET A 33 -5.35 -7.91 -25.37
N ALA A 34 -6.61 -7.48 -25.40
CA ALA A 34 -7.74 -8.37 -25.62
C ALA A 34 -7.79 -8.96 -27.05
N LEU A 35 -7.36 -8.21 -28.06
CA LEU A 35 -7.47 -8.55 -29.49
C LEU A 35 -6.20 -9.17 -30.11
N ILE A 36 -5.00 -8.89 -29.56
CA ILE A 36 -3.70 -9.41 -30.04
C ILE A 36 -3.16 -10.54 -29.14
N VAL A 37 -3.59 -10.63 -27.88
CA VAL A 37 -3.31 -11.80 -27.02
C VAL A 37 -4.36 -12.94 -27.15
N PRO A 38 -5.17 -13.10 -28.23
CA PRO A 38 -5.94 -14.31 -28.36
C PRO A 38 -5.06 -15.37 -29.01
N THR A 39 -4.67 -16.33 -28.17
CA THR A 39 -4.16 -17.64 -28.59
C THR A 39 -5.00 -18.20 -29.73
N ASN A 40 -4.37 -18.75 -30.76
CA ASN A 40 -5.08 -19.38 -31.88
C ASN A 40 -5.95 -20.56 -31.39
N PRO A 41 -7.26 -20.61 -31.66
CA PRO A 41 -8.09 -19.65 -32.40
C PRO A 41 -8.60 -18.46 -31.55
N ILE A 42 -8.73 -17.33 -32.25
CA ILE A 42 -8.80 -15.92 -31.77
C ILE A 42 -9.96 -15.55 -30.81
N THR A 43 -10.79 -16.48 -30.37
CA THR A 43 -12.02 -16.19 -29.61
C THR A 43 -12.03 -16.72 -28.18
N PHE A 44 -10.98 -17.38 -27.71
CA PHE A 44 -10.89 -17.81 -26.32
C PHE A 44 -9.77 -17.04 -25.61
N ILE A 45 -10.15 -16.22 -24.62
CA ILE A 45 -9.27 -15.96 -23.48
C ILE A 45 -8.78 -17.33 -23.03
N ASN A 46 -7.47 -17.56 -23.06
CA ASN A 46 -6.90 -18.85 -22.70
C ASN A 46 -7.34 -19.18 -21.26
N TRP A 47 -8.36 -20.02 -21.13
CA TRP A 47 -9.01 -20.28 -19.85
C TRP A 47 -8.04 -20.97 -18.87
N ARG A 48 -7.06 -21.72 -19.40
CA ARG A 48 -5.95 -22.29 -18.60
C ARG A 48 -5.07 -21.18 -18.04
N TYR A 49 -4.77 -20.15 -18.85
CA TYR A 49 -4.09 -18.95 -18.36
C TYR A 49 -4.94 -18.19 -17.34
N MET A 50 -6.26 -18.06 -17.52
CA MET A 50 -7.13 -17.42 -16.51
C MET A 50 -7.16 -18.18 -15.19
N LEU A 51 -7.26 -19.51 -15.23
CA LEU A 51 -7.20 -20.33 -14.02
C LEU A 51 -5.88 -20.20 -13.28
N PHE A 52 -4.78 -19.97 -14.01
CA PHE A 52 -3.49 -19.65 -13.39
C PHE A 52 -3.45 -18.19 -12.90
N PHE A 53 -3.80 -17.22 -13.75
CA PHE A 53 -3.65 -15.79 -13.50
C PHE A 53 -4.59 -15.25 -12.42
N LEU A 54 -5.88 -15.60 -12.47
CA LEU A 54 -6.90 -15.01 -11.59
C LEU A 54 -6.63 -15.24 -10.10
N PRO A 55 -6.21 -16.44 -9.62
CA PRO A 55 -5.84 -16.63 -8.23
C PRO A 55 -4.67 -15.74 -7.80
N PHE A 56 -3.59 -15.63 -8.59
CA PHE A 56 -2.45 -14.76 -8.24
C PHE A 56 -2.80 -13.28 -8.32
N PHE A 57 -3.61 -12.88 -9.29
CA PHE A 57 -4.11 -11.52 -9.41
C PHE A 57 -4.97 -11.14 -8.19
N TYR A 58 -5.92 -11.99 -7.83
CA TYR A 58 -6.77 -11.80 -6.66
C TYR A 58 -5.95 -11.78 -5.36
N LEU A 59 -5.04 -12.74 -5.19
CA LEU A 59 -4.16 -12.80 -4.03
C LEU A 59 -3.26 -11.57 -3.93
N GLY A 60 -2.73 -11.08 -5.05
CA GLY A 60 -1.96 -9.84 -5.11
C GLY A 60 -2.77 -8.63 -4.64
N HIS A 61 -4.04 -8.54 -5.05
CA HIS A 61 -4.95 -7.52 -4.54
C HIS A 61 -5.22 -7.67 -3.04
N CYS A 62 -5.50 -8.88 -2.56
CA CYS A 62 -5.67 -9.16 -1.13
C CYS A 62 -4.45 -8.69 -0.33
N PHE A 63 -3.23 -9.05 -0.76
CA PHE A 63 -2.00 -8.60 -0.11
C PHE A 63 -1.84 -7.09 -0.17
N SER A 64 -2.19 -6.43 -1.28
CA SER A 64 -2.16 -4.96 -1.37
C SER A 64 -3.11 -4.30 -0.36
N TYR A 65 -4.34 -4.81 -0.23
CA TYR A 65 -5.31 -4.32 0.75
C TYR A 65 -4.87 -4.59 2.19
N LEU A 66 -4.39 -5.80 2.51
CA LEU A 66 -3.87 -6.14 3.83
C LEU A 66 -2.68 -5.26 4.20
N ASN A 67 -1.76 -5.05 3.26
CA ASN A 67 -0.62 -4.16 3.40
C ASN A 67 -1.07 -2.73 3.72
N GLY A 68 -2.08 -2.20 3.03
CA GLY A 68 -2.68 -0.90 3.35
C GLY A 68 -3.35 -0.83 4.71
N TYR A 69 -4.08 -1.88 5.08
CA TYR A 69 -4.81 -1.96 6.33
C TYR A 69 -3.89 -2.03 7.55
N PHE A 70 -2.95 -2.98 7.57
CA PHE A 70 -2.07 -3.19 8.73
C PHE A 70 -1.02 -2.11 8.92
N ARG A 71 -0.75 -1.30 7.89
CA ARG A 71 0.05 -0.09 8.01
C ARG A 71 -0.60 0.99 8.89
N HIS A 72 -1.90 0.90 9.15
CA HIS A 72 -2.64 1.84 10.00
C HIS A 72 -3.43 1.18 11.12
N TYR A 73 -3.49 -0.16 11.16
CA TYR A 73 -4.29 -0.88 12.14
C TYR A 73 -3.73 -0.70 13.56
N GLY A 74 -4.51 -0.01 14.41
CA GLY A 74 -4.08 0.31 15.77
C GLY A 74 -3.08 1.46 15.87
N ALA A 75 -2.87 2.22 14.79
CA ALA A 75 -2.13 3.48 14.83
C ALA A 75 -2.90 4.54 15.64
N ASN A 76 -2.21 5.54 16.18
CA ASN A 76 -2.82 6.64 16.94
C ASN A 76 -3.03 7.86 16.03
N PRO A 77 -4.29 8.22 15.68
CA PRO A 77 -4.57 9.32 14.77
C PRO A 77 -4.30 10.72 15.37
N ASP A 78 -4.19 10.84 16.69
CA ASP A 78 -4.00 12.12 17.37
C ASP A 78 -2.51 12.53 17.43
N LYS A 79 -1.61 11.60 17.13
CA LYS A 79 -0.16 11.79 17.24
C LYS A 79 0.52 11.63 15.88
N PRO A 80 1.05 12.70 15.27
CA PRO A 80 1.65 12.64 13.93
C PRO A 80 2.75 11.57 13.75
N ILE A 81 3.58 11.33 14.77
CA ILE A 81 4.62 10.30 14.71
C ILE A 81 4.07 8.87 14.77
N ALA A 82 2.83 8.69 15.23
CA ALA A 82 2.17 7.40 15.43
C ALA A 82 0.99 7.17 14.46
N TRP A 83 0.89 7.95 13.38
CA TRP A 83 -0.13 7.79 12.32
C TRP A 83 0.00 6.49 11.52
N GLY A 84 1.15 5.82 11.60
CA GLY A 84 1.40 4.54 10.96
C GLY A 84 1.91 3.49 11.94
N VAL A 85 1.90 2.26 11.45
CA VAL A 85 2.52 1.08 12.06
C VAL A 85 3.76 0.73 11.25
N SER A 86 4.89 0.44 11.88
CA SER A 86 6.12 0.05 11.18
C SER A 86 6.44 -1.44 11.32
N SER A 87 7.26 -1.95 10.41
CA SER A 87 7.78 -3.32 10.40
C SER A 87 9.21 -3.32 9.88
N TYR A 88 10.17 -3.75 10.72
CA TYR A 88 11.59 -3.61 10.43
C TYR A 88 12.25 -4.90 9.89
N GLY A 89 11.46 -5.86 9.39
CA GLY A 89 11.99 -7.08 8.78
C GLY A 89 12.90 -6.78 7.60
N LYS A 90 14.15 -7.27 7.63
CA LYS A 90 15.19 -6.93 6.63
C LYS A 90 14.82 -7.34 5.21
N ILE A 91 14.36 -8.58 5.02
CA ILE A 91 13.98 -9.12 3.70
C ILE A 91 12.80 -8.33 3.13
N TYR A 92 11.78 -8.08 3.95
CA TYR A 92 10.62 -7.29 3.56
C TYR A 92 11.03 -5.88 3.11
N ASN A 93 11.83 -5.17 3.91
CA ASN A 93 12.25 -3.82 3.57
C ASN A 93 13.19 -3.76 2.37
N TRP A 94 14.03 -4.78 2.16
CA TRP A 94 14.89 -4.82 0.99
C TRP A 94 14.11 -5.00 -0.31
N ILE A 95 13.14 -5.94 -0.34
CA ILE A 95 12.29 -6.19 -1.52
C ILE A 95 11.35 -5.02 -1.81
N PHE A 96 10.84 -4.37 -0.76
CA PHE A 96 9.82 -3.33 -0.87
C PHE A 96 10.34 -1.93 -0.57
N PHE A 97 11.61 -1.62 -0.86
CA PHE A 97 12.16 -0.26 -0.77
C PHE A 97 11.87 0.44 0.56
N TYR A 98 12.08 -0.26 1.66
CA TYR A 98 11.88 0.23 3.02
C TYR A 98 10.44 0.70 3.34
N ASN A 99 9.44 0.15 2.62
CA ASN A 99 8.02 0.38 2.87
C ASN A 99 7.58 -0.01 4.30
N GLY A 100 8.32 -0.92 4.95
CA GLY A 100 8.08 -1.25 6.35
C GLY A 100 8.30 -0.09 7.32
N TYR A 101 9.08 0.92 6.96
CA TYR A 101 9.26 2.16 7.72
C TYR A 101 8.10 3.14 7.47
N HIS A 102 6.87 2.66 7.69
CA HIS A 102 5.67 3.38 7.28
C HIS A 102 5.31 4.51 8.25
N ALA A 103 5.45 4.32 9.57
CA ALA A 103 5.24 5.41 10.53
C ALA A 103 6.24 6.55 10.29
N GLU A 104 7.48 6.23 9.94
CA GLU A 104 8.53 7.16 9.57
C GLU A 104 8.16 7.97 8.32
N HIS A 105 7.70 7.29 7.28
CA HIS A 105 7.23 7.94 6.06
C HIS A 105 6.06 8.89 6.34
N HIS A 106 5.10 8.48 7.19
CA HIS A 106 4.01 9.37 7.58
C HIS A 106 4.51 10.60 8.36
N PHE A 107 5.48 10.41 9.24
CA PHE A 107 6.02 11.50 10.04
C PHE A 107 6.87 12.47 9.22
N ARG A 108 7.66 11.97 8.25
CA ARG A 108 8.51 12.77 7.35
C ARG A 108 8.49 12.21 5.92
N PRO A 109 7.45 12.52 5.11
CA PRO A 109 7.28 11.93 3.77
C PRO A 109 8.34 12.36 2.75
N LYS A 110 9.14 13.38 3.07
CA LYS A 110 10.23 13.87 2.22
C LYS A 110 11.54 13.10 2.41
N VAL A 111 11.66 12.24 3.42
CA VAL A 111 12.87 11.43 3.60
C VAL A 111 12.89 10.37 2.50
N HIS A 112 14.02 10.26 1.80
CA HIS A 112 14.19 9.24 0.77
C HIS A 112 14.23 7.84 1.41
N TRP A 113 13.64 6.85 0.75
CA TRP A 113 13.50 5.50 1.29
C TRP A 113 14.83 4.83 1.69
N THR A 114 15.93 5.13 0.99
CA THR A 114 17.28 4.63 1.33
C THR A 114 17.83 5.14 2.66
N LYS A 115 17.26 6.22 3.21
CA LYS A 115 17.68 6.84 4.47
C LYS A 115 16.79 6.45 5.65
N MET A 116 15.81 5.56 5.44
CA MET A 116 14.80 5.23 6.45
C MET A 116 15.39 4.61 7.71
N GLU A 117 16.38 3.71 7.60
CA GLU A 117 16.99 3.14 8.80
C GLU A 117 17.70 4.20 9.64
N GLN A 118 18.45 5.09 8.98
CA GLN A 118 19.17 6.18 9.67
C GLN A 118 18.17 7.12 10.34
N PHE A 119 17.10 7.47 9.64
CA PHE A 119 16.06 8.33 10.17
C PHE A 119 15.33 7.68 11.35
N GLN A 120 14.98 6.40 11.25
CA GLN A 120 14.37 5.64 12.34
C GLN A 120 15.25 5.66 13.59
N ARG A 121 16.58 5.45 13.45
CA ARG A 121 17.51 5.54 14.58
C ARG A 121 17.51 6.92 15.26
N GLN A 122 17.33 8.00 14.49
CA GLN A 122 17.27 9.37 15.04
C GLN A 122 15.99 9.62 15.85
N ILE A 123 14.90 8.94 15.52
CA ILE A 123 13.58 9.16 16.16
C ILE A 123 13.11 7.99 17.02
N ALA A 124 13.91 6.92 17.17
CA ALA A 124 13.53 5.69 17.86
C ALA A 124 13.05 5.95 19.30
N GLU A 125 13.77 6.80 20.04
CA GLU A 125 13.37 7.18 21.41
C GLU A 125 12.05 7.94 21.44
N LEU A 126 11.82 8.83 20.47
CA LEU A 126 10.56 9.56 20.36
C LEU A 126 9.41 8.61 19.97
N GLN A 127 9.64 7.69 19.04
CA GLN A 127 8.68 6.66 18.66
C GLN A 127 8.27 5.79 19.85
N LYS A 128 9.26 5.33 20.64
CA LYS A 128 9.03 4.55 21.86
C LYS A 128 8.21 5.33 22.88
N ARG A 129 8.59 6.58 23.18
CA ARG A 129 7.87 7.45 24.13
C ARG A 129 6.43 7.74 23.69
N GLN A 130 6.20 7.84 22.39
CA GLN A 130 4.87 8.13 21.85
C GLN A 130 4.02 6.88 21.61
N GLY A 131 4.56 5.68 21.87
CA GLY A 131 3.86 4.42 21.70
C GLY A 131 3.60 4.08 20.23
N VAL A 132 4.55 4.42 19.34
CA VAL A 132 4.44 4.06 17.91
C VAL A 132 4.45 2.54 17.79
N ARG A 133 3.45 2.01 17.10
CA ARG A 133 3.26 0.58 16.95
C ARG A 133 4.25 0.00 15.93
N VAL A 134 4.81 -1.15 16.27
CA VAL A 134 5.66 -1.95 15.39
C VAL A 134 5.14 -3.38 15.37
N ILE A 135 5.09 -4.01 14.19
CA ILE A 135 4.71 -5.41 14.01
C ILE A 135 5.89 -6.23 13.49
N ASN A 136 5.88 -7.54 13.77
CA ASN A 136 6.98 -8.44 13.44
C ASN A 136 6.94 -8.96 11.99
N HIS A 137 5.77 -8.93 11.36
CA HIS A 137 5.56 -9.42 10.01
C HIS A 137 5.51 -8.28 9.00
N ALA A 138 5.70 -8.60 7.71
CA ALA A 138 5.36 -7.67 6.64
C ALA A 138 3.89 -7.28 6.77
N HIS A 139 3.52 -6.04 6.45
CA HIS A 139 2.16 -5.57 6.68
C HIS A 139 1.10 -6.39 5.95
N MET A 140 1.40 -6.97 4.77
CA MET A 140 0.48 -7.89 4.08
C MET A 140 0.14 -9.16 4.89
N LEU A 141 0.98 -9.51 5.86
CA LEU A 141 0.85 -10.62 6.79
C LEU A 141 0.62 -10.13 8.23
N GLY A 142 0.21 -8.87 8.42
CA GLY A 142 0.07 -8.27 9.75
C GLY A 142 -0.96 -8.98 10.65
N PHE A 143 -1.88 -9.76 10.08
CA PHE A 143 -2.85 -10.59 10.81
C PHE A 143 -2.20 -11.73 11.61
N LEU A 144 -0.94 -12.08 11.33
CA LEU A 144 -0.16 -13.07 12.08
C LEU A 144 0.55 -12.47 13.30
N ASP A 145 0.53 -11.14 13.45
CA ASP A 145 1.21 -10.50 14.56
C ASP A 145 0.52 -10.84 15.90
N PRO A 146 1.26 -11.37 16.89
CA PRO A 146 0.66 -11.81 18.15
C PRO A 146 0.13 -10.65 19.00
N ASN A 147 0.59 -9.42 18.73
CA ASN A 147 0.29 -8.23 19.53
C ASN A 147 -0.78 -7.36 18.89
N LEU A 148 -1.68 -7.91 18.06
CA LEU A 148 -2.74 -7.13 17.42
C LEU A 148 -3.75 -6.58 18.44
N PRO A 149 -4.05 -5.27 18.41
CA PRO A 149 -5.07 -4.72 19.28
C PRO A 149 -6.44 -5.28 18.91
N LYS A 150 -7.28 -5.50 19.94
CA LYS A 150 -8.66 -5.89 19.73
C LYS A 150 -9.38 -4.78 18.97
N ARG A 151 -10.20 -5.17 17.99
CA ARG A 151 -10.97 -4.23 17.17
C ARG A 151 -11.83 -3.36 18.09
N GLY A 152 -11.64 -2.04 18.02
CA GLY A 152 -12.39 -1.05 18.81
C GLY A 152 -11.74 -0.60 20.12
N GLN A 153 -10.57 -1.14 20.49
CA GLN A 153 -9.80 -0.63 21.64
C GLN A 153 -8.62 0.25 21.15
N PRO A 154 -8.47 1.48 21.67
CA PRO A 154 -7.29 2.29 21.40
C PRO A 154 -6.02 1.59 21.90
N ALA A 155 -4.93 1.66 21.14
CA ALA A 155 -3.66 0.99 21.44
C ALA A 155 -2.99 1.41 22.76
N ALA A 156 -3.52 2.43 23.45
CA ALA A 156 -2.97 3.00 24.67
C ALA A 156 -2.95 2.02 25.88
N GLN A 157 -3.72 0.92 25.86
CA GLN A 157 -3.85 0.04 27.02
C GLN A 157 -2.97 -1.23 26.98
N THR A 158 -2.36 -1.58 25.86
CA THR A 158 -1.62 -2.86 25.74
C THR A 158 -0.21 -2.83 26.33
N THR A 159 0.34 -1.65 26.65
CA THR A 159 1.72 -1.52 27.17
C THR A 159 1.84 -1.75 28.68
N GLU A 160 0.73 -1.78 29.43
CA GLU A 160 0.76 -2.00 30.89
C GLU A 160 0.63 -3.48 31.30
N ALA A 161 0.31 -4.38 30.37
CA ALA A 161 0.06 -5.79 30.69
C ALA A 161 1.30 -6.71 30.56
N VAL A 162 2.48 -6.14 30.28
CA VAL A 162 3.75 -6.90 30.24
C VAL A 162 4.80 -6.15 31.06
N SER A 163 4.67 -6.25 32.38
CA SER A 163 5.74 -6.06 33.36
C SER A 163 5.86 -7.31 34.20
#